data_AF-A0A0V0G521-F1
#
_entry.id   AF-A0A0V0G521-F1
#
_cell.length_a   1.000
_cell.length_b   1.000
_cell.length_c   1.000
_cell.angle_alpha   90.00
_cell.angle_beta   90.00
_cell.angle_gamma   90.00
#
_symmetry.space_group_name_H-M   'P 1'
#
loop_
_entity.id
_entity.type
_entity.pdbx_description
1 polymer ?
#
loop_
_entity_poly.entity_id
_entity_poly.type
_entity_poly.pdbx_seq_one_letter_code
_entity_poly.pdbx_strand_id
1 'polypeptide(L)'
;DMPEQTVQGDDILLKVKFTNVKISKASDFTIDHIENNLLELWAKFAVSLPTMHVEGDYVTSGLVKGKHVTGQGTFKLDITNLVTGGYVELEIVDFYIQMKTLDIYYTIEDLKFSADGLSVEGLTPEQLRDLFSNSFLKYCQDNEKFISSQVSAYVKEQANLIMQGKSLQQLLDWLKKFIEQFF
;
A
#
# COMPACT_ATOMS: atom_id res chain seq x y z
N ASP A 1 -3.63 -13.22 0.45
CA ASP A 1 -3.05 -12.98 -0.89
C ASP A 1 -3.56 -11.68 -1.46
N MET A 2 -2.69 -10.91 -2.11
CA MET A 2 -3.08 -9.72 -2.84
C MET A 2 -3.37 -10.09 -4.30
N PRO A 3 -4.39 -9.50 -4.95
CA PRO A 3 -4.60 -9.69 -6.37
C PRO A 3 -3.38 -9.17 -7.17
N GLU A 4 -3.18 -9.71 -8.37
CA GLU A 4 -2.11 -9.23 -9.26
C GLU A 4 -2.28 -7.74 -9.51
N GLN A 5 -1.22 -6.99 -9.26
CA GLN A 5 -1.14 -5.56 -9.48
C GLN A 5 -0.39 -5.29 -10.78
N THR A 6 -0.92 -4.38 -11.59
CA THR A 6 -0.18 -3.82 -12.74
C THR A 6 0.18 -2.38 -12.39
N VAL A 7 1.47 -2.13 -12.17
CA VAL A 7 2.03 -0.80 -11.98
C VAL A 7 2.42 -0.26 -13.36
N GLN A 8 1.75 0.81 -13.78
CA GLN A 8 2.00 1.45 -15.08
C GLN A 8 2.36 2.93 -14.88
N GLY A 9 3.44 3.35 -15.54
CA GLY A 9 3.91 4.75 -15.63
C GLY A 9 4.72 4.94 -16.91
N ASP A 10 5.27 6.14 -17.11
CA ASP A 10 5.93 6.53 -18.38
C ASP A 10 7.01 5.54 -18.85
N ASP A 11 7.79 5.01 -17.91
CA ASP A 11 8.86 4.03 -18.16
C ASP A 11 8.71 2.75 -17.33
N ILE A 12 7.51 2.48 -16.82
CA ILE A 12 7.25 1.33 -15.94
C ILE A 12 6.02 0.59 -16.45
N LEU A 13 6.19 -0.70 -16.71
CA LEU A 13 5.10 -1.65 -16.90
C LEU A 13 5.46 -2.91 -16.13
N LEU A 14 5.04 -2.99 -14.87
CA LEU A 14 5.40 -4.07 -13.98
C LEU A 14 4.14 -4.78 -13.49
N LYS A 15 4.07 -6.09 -13.72
CA LYS A 15 3.07 -6.95 -13.10
C LYS A 15 3.68 -7.60 -11.89
N VAL A 16 3.02 -7.49 -10.75
CA VAL A 16 3.47 -8.09 -9.50
C VAL A 16 2.31 -8.76 -8.78
N LYS A 17 2.54 -9.95 -8.26
CA LYS A 17 1.61 -10.67 -7.40
C LYS A 17 2.30 -10.95 -6.08
N PHE A 18 1.63 -10.64 -4.98
CA PHE A 18 2.11 -10.91 -3.63
C PHE A 18 1.21 -11.94 -2.94
N THR A 19 1.82 -12.98 -2.37
CA THR A 19 1.11 -14.05 -1.65
C THR A 19 1.71 -14.23 -0.26
N ASN A 20 0.92 -14.79 0.67
CA ASN A 20 1.37 -15.01 2.06
C ASN A 20 1.90 -13.75 2.75
N VAL A 21 1.39 -12.57 2.37
CA VAL A 21 1.81 -11.28 2.94
C VAL A 21 1.45 -11.23 4.42
N LYS A 22 2.44 -10.88 5.24
CA LYS A 22 2.32 -10.67 6.67
C LYS A 22 2.78 -9.27 7.01
N ILE A 23 2.03 -8.61 7.88
CA ILE A 23 2.39 -7.33 8.47
C ILE A 23 2.58 -7.56 9.97
N SER A 24 3.68 -7.06 10.51
CA SER A 24 4.01 -7.15 11.94
C SER A 24 4.65 -5.86 12.43
N LYS A 25 4.78 -5.73 13.76
CA LYS A 25 5.31 -4.55 14.45
C LYS A 25 4.55 -3.24 14.21
N ALA A 26 3.35 -3.32 13.64
CA ALA A 26 2.48 -2.17 13.35
C ALA A 26 1.44 -1.89 14.45
N SER A 27 1.49 -2.60 15.59
CA SER A 27 0.51 -2.47 16.68
C SER A 27 0.59 -1.14 17.42
N ASP A 28 1.76 -0.52 17.47
CA ASP A 28 2.02 0.70 18.23
C ASP A 28 1.72 1.98 17.42
N PHE A 29 0.69 1.93 16.57
CA PHE A 29 0.31 3.08 15.75
C PHE A 29 -0.39 4.16 16.58
N THR A 30 -0.20 5.41 16.19
CA THR A 30 -0.88 6.57 16.77
C THR A 30 -1.85 7.15 15.75
N ILE A 31 -3.08 7.43 16.17
CA ILE A 31 -4.02 8.23 15.40
C ILE A 31 -3.71 9.69 15.70
N ASP A 32 -3.08 10.37 14.75
CA ASP A 32 -2.67 11.77 14.93
C ASP A 32 -3.84 12.73 14.67
N HIS A 33 -4.70 12.38 13.73
CA HIS A 33 -5.82 13.21 13.33
C HIS A 33 -6.96 12.38 12.73
N ILE A 34 -8.20 12.72 13.12
CA ILE A 34 -9.42 12.30 12.43
C ILE A 34 -10.34 13.52 12.37
N GLU A 35 -10.81 13.83 11.17
CA GLU A 35 -11.84 14.84 10.90
C GLU A 35 -12.86 14.20 9.96
N ASN A 36 -14.15 14.38 10.19
CA ASN A 36 -15.17 13.82 9.31
C ASN A 36 -16.40 14.72 9.21
N ASN A 37 -17.05 14.69 8.05
CA ASN A 37 -18.36 15.26 7.83
C ASN A 37 -19.28 14.16 7.30
N LEU A 38 -20.17 13.67 8.15
CA LEU A 38 -21.09 12.59 7.79
C LEU A 38 -22.19 13.04 6.82
N LEU A 39 -22.53 14.34 6.80
CA LEU A 39 -23.53 14.88 5.88
C LEU A 39 -22.96 15.00 4.46
N GLU A 40 -21.69 15.41 4.36
CA GLU A 40 -20.97 15.53 3.09
C GLU A 40 -20.17 14.26 2.73
N LEU A 41 -20.30 13.21 3.56
CA LEU A 41 -19.71 11.89 3.33
C LEU A 41 -18.19 11.89 3.09
N TRP A 42 -17.44 12.68 3.85
CA TRP A 42 -15.97 12.66 3.77
C TRP A 42 -15.29 12.54 5.13
N ALA A 43 -14.05 12.07 5.11
CA ALA A 43 -13.16 12.08 6.26
C ALA A 43 -11.71 12.41 5.86
N LYS A 44 -10.97 13.03 6.78
CA LYS A 44 -9.52 13.16 6.74
C LYS A 44 -8.94 12.38 7.91
N PHE A 45 -7.79 11.76 7.68
CA PHE A 45 -7.10 10.99 8.68
C PHE A 45 -5.59 11.22 8.60
N ALA A 46 -4.91 11.01 9.72
CA ALA A 46 -3.46 10.86 9.80
C ALA A 46 -3.13 9.84 10.88
N VAL A 47 -2.19 8.94 10.55
CA VAL A 47 -1.74 7.84 11.38
C VAL A 47 -0.22 7.77 11.30
N SER A 48 0.43 7.63 12.45
CA SER A 48 1.86 7.43 12.58
C SER A 48 2.16 6.01 13.06
N LEU A 49 3.09 5.33 12.40
CA LEU A 49 3.61 4.01 12.76
C LEU A 49 5.11 4.12 13.02
N PRO A 50 5.57 3.93 14.27
CA PRO A 50 7.01 3.98 14.59
C PRO A 50 7.82 2.94 13.83
N THR A 51 7.26 1.72 13.72
CA THR A 51 7.86 0.64 12.94
C THR A 51 6.80 -0.14 12.20
N MET A 52 7.13 -0.67 11.03
CA MET A 52 6.31 -1.66 10.33
C MET A 52 7.23 -2.65 9.62
N HIS A 53 6.93 -3.94 9.77
CA HIS A 53 7.60 -4.99 9.01
C HIS A 53 6.58 -5.68 8.11
N VAL A 54 6.86 -5.74 6.81
CA VAL A 54 6.07 -6.45 5.81
C VAL A 54 6.95 -7.50 5.16
N GLU A 55 6.45 -8.73 5.10
CA GLU A 55 7.12 -9.82 4.40
C GLU A 55 6.10 -10.68 3.65
N GLY A 56 6.58 -11.43 2.66
CA GLY A 56 5.75 -12.38 1.93
C GLY A 56 6.47 -12.93 0.72
N ASP A 57 5.71 -13.65 -0.10
CA ASP A 57 6.18 -14.17 -1.37
C ASP A 57 5.74 -13.23 -2.49
N TYR A 58 6.53 -13.18 -3.57
CA TYR A 58 6.20 -12.40 -4.74
C TYR A 58 6.53 -13.13 -6.05
N VAL A 59 5.79 -12.78 -7.10
CA VAL A 59 6.13 -13.06 -8.50
C VAL A 59 6.01 -11.75 -9.26
N THR A 60 7.03 -11.39 -10.05
CA THR A 60 7.04 -10.15 -10.82
C THR A 60 7.55 -10.37 -12.25
N SER A 61 7.00 -9.62 -13.20
CA SER A 61 7.47 -9.58 -14.57
C SER A 61 7.12 -8.26 -15.23
N GLY A 62 7.99 -7.75 -16.11
CA GLY A 62 7.69 -6.53 -16.86
C GLY A 62 8.92 -5.76 -17.29
N LEU A 63 8.75 -4.45 -17.43
CA LEU A 63 9.76 -3.50 -17.87
C LEU A 63 9.88 -2.34 -16.88
N VAL A 64 11.11 -1.97 -16.55
CA VAL A 64 11.43 -0.74 -15.79
C VAL A 64 12.57 -0.03 -16.51
N LYS A 65 12.34 1.20 -16.96
CA LYS A 65 13.30 2.00 -17.75
C LYS A 65 13.87 1.23 -18.95
N GLY A 66 12.99 0.53 -19.66
CA GLY A 66 13.32 -0.29 -20.82
C GLY A 66 14.08 -1.59 -20.51
N LYS A 67 14.34 -1.90 -19.24
CA LYS A 67 15.01 -3.14 -18.81
C LYS A 67 14.00 -4.20 -18.40
N HIS A 68 14.18 -5.43 -18.84
CA HIS A 68 13.34 -6.54 -18.37
C HIS A 68 13.56 -6.79 -16.88
N VAL A 69 12.46 -6.89 -16.16
CA VAL A 69 12.42 -7.24 -14.74
C VAL A 69 11.65 -8.55 -14.62
N THR A 70 12.24 -9.53 -13.94
CA THR A 70 11.57 -10.78 -13.58
C THR A 70 11.98 -11.18 -12.17
N GLY A 71 11.14 -11.89 -11.46
CA GLY A 71 11.54 -12.45 -10.19
C GLY A 71 10.45 -13.28 -9.55
N GLN A 72 10.87 -14.25 -8.76
CA GLN A 72 10.00 -15.06 -7.94
C GLN A 72 10.76 -15.42 -6.68
N GLY A 73 10.18 -15.12 -5.52
CA GLY A 73 10.93 -15.17 -4.29
C GLY A 73 10.18 -14.65 -3.08
N THR A 74 10.92 -14.43 -2.00
CA THR A 74 10.45 -13.73 -0.80
C THR A 74 10.92 -12.29 -0.80
N PHE A 75 10.10 -11.40 -0.26
CA PHE A 75 10.46 -10.02 -0.02
C PHE A 75 10.32 -9.66 1.46
N LYS A 76 11.10 -8.68 1.90
CA LYS A 76 11.00 -8.05 3.21
C LYS A 76 11.11 -6.54 3.06
N LEU A 77 10.27 -5.83 3.80
CA LEU A 77 10.21 -4.39 3.86
C LEU A 77 10.10 -3.96 5.32
N ASP A 78 11.14 -3.31 5.84
CA ASP A 78 11.11 -2.65 7.13
C ASP A 78 10.98 -1.15 6.92
N ILE A 79 9.95 -0.55 7.55
CA ILE A 79 9.69 0.88 7.51
C ILE A 79 9.83 1.45 8.93
N THR A 80 10.54 2.56 9.05
CA THR A 80 10.68 3.30 10.32
C THR A 80 10.04 4.66 10.18
N ASN A 81 9.25 5.04 11.19
CA ASN A 81 8.54 6.32 11.30
C ASN A 81 7.74 6.65 10.02
N LEU A 82 6.79 5.77 9.69
CA LEU A 82 5.81 6.01 8.63
C LEU A 82 4.72 6.93 9.17
N VAL A 83 4.55 8.11 8.59
CA VAL A 83 3.33 8.91 8.77
C VAL A 83 2.53 8.80 7.49
N THR A 84 1.28 8.37 7.58
CA THR A 84 0.37 8.33 6.44
C THR A 84 -0.94 8.97 6.79
N GLY A 85 -1.52 9.71 5.86
CA GLY A 85 -2.82 10.31 6.04
C GLY A 85 -3.48 10.48 4.69
N GLY A 86 -4.67 11.05 4.71
CA GLY A 86 -5.38 11.26 3.47
C GLY A 86 -6.77 11.82 3.64
N TYR A 87 -7.42 11.97 2.50
CA TYR A 87 -8.81 12.33 2.35
C TYR A 87 -9.56 11.16 1.73
N VAL A 88 -10.68 10.78 2.34
CA VAL A 88 -11.62 9.82 1.80
C VAL A 88 -12.95 10.52 1.56
N GLU A 89 -13.50 10.32 0.37
CA GLU A 89 -14.85 10.74 0.01
C GLU A 89 -15.67 9.49 -0.30
N LEU A 90 -16.87 9.44 0.26
CA LEU A 90 -17.82 8.36 0.06
C LEU A 90 -18.99 8.87 -0.79
N GLU A 91 -19.63 7.94 -1.48
CA GLU A 91 -20.85 8.19 -2.23
C GLU A 91 -21.84 7.03 -2.03
N ILE A 92 -23.09 7.25 -2.44
CA ILE A 92 -24.12 6.21 -2.43
C ILE A 92 -24.30 5.72 -3.86
N VAL A 93 -23.94 4.47 -4.13
CA VAL A 93 -24.16 3.78 -5.41
C VAL A 93 -25.13 2.63 -5.18
N ASP A 94 -26.26 2.62 -5.89
CA ASP A 94 -27.27 1.57 -5.78
C ASP A 94 -27.68 1.26 -4.33
N PHE A 95 -27.91 2.30 -3.52
CA PHE A 95 -28.26 2.23 -2.09
C PHE A 95 -27.14 1.78 -1.13
N TYR A 96 -25.91 1.56 -1.62
CA TYR A 96 -24.77 1.16 -0.81
C TYR A 96 -23.72 2.27 -0.73
N ILE A 97 -23.08 2.40 0.44
CA ILE A 97 -21.93 3.29 0.61
C ILE A 97 -20.77 2.71 -0.18
N GLN A 98 -20.12 3.54 -0.99
CA GLN A 98 -18.88 3.22 -1.67
C GLN A 98 -17.87 4.35 -1.50
N MET A 99 -16.60 4.02 -1.63
CA MET A 99 -15.51 4.96 -1.70
C MET A 99 -15.42 5.57 -3.10
N LYS A 100 -15.71 6.86 -3.19
CA LYS A 100 -15.61 7.66 -4.42
C LYS A 100 -14.17 8.10 -4.65
N THR A 101 -13.53 8.64 -3.61
CA THR A 101 -12.18 9.19 -3.67
C THR A 101 -11.37 8.69 -2.48
N LEU A 102 -10.10 8.37 -2.72
CA LEU A 102 -9.11 8.13 -1.69
C LEU A 102 -7.80 8.74 -2.14
N ASP A 103 -7.41 9.82 -1.49
CA ASP A 103 -6.16 10.51 -1.76
C ASP A 103 -5.31 10.41 -0.50
N ILE A 104 -4.30 9.53 -0.53
CA ILE A 104 -3.38 9.36 0.58
C ILE A 104 -2.07 10.08 0.30
N TYR A 105 -1.34 10.36 1.38
CA TYR A 105 0.05 10.76 1.35
C TYR A 105 0.83 9.94 2.37
N TYR A 106 2.15 9.96 2.24
CA TYR A 106 3.03 9.42 3.28
C TYR A 106 4.33 10.19 3.44
N THR A 107 4.93 10.05 4.61
CA THR A 107 6.35 10.32 4.86
C THR A 107 6.98 9.10 5.51
N ILE A 108 8.25 8.85 5.19
CA ILE A 108 9.03 7.74 5.71
C ILE A 108 10.42 8.24 6.07
N GLU A 109 10.91 7.88 7.26
CA GLU A 109 12.25 8.25 7.70
C GLU A 109 13.30 7.25 7.19
N ASP A 110 13.06 5.96 7.38
CA ASP A 110 13.94 4.89 6.91
C ASP A 110 13.14 3.75 6.26
N LEU A 111 13.76 3.11 5.27
CA LEU A 111 13.17 2.05 4.47
C LEU A 111 14.24 1.03 4.09
N LYS A 112 14.07 -0.21 4.52
CA LYS A 112 14.94 -1.32 4.13
C LYS A 112 14.13 -2.34 3.35
N PHE A 113 14.51 -2.53 2.09
CA PHE A 113 13.89 -3.51 1.22
C PHE A 113 14.89 -4.58 0.83
N SER A 114 14.43 -5.83 0.79
CA SER A 114 15.15 -6.94 0.21
C SER A 114 14.18 -7.85 -0.52
N ALA A 115 14.65 -8.42 -1.62
CA ALA A 115 13.93 -9.43 -2.40
C ALA A 115 14.93 -10.47 -2.90
N ASP A 116 14.63 -11.74 -2.69
CA ASP A 116 15.39 -12.84 -3.29
C ASP A 116 14.80 -13.19 -4.67
N GLY A 117 15.62 -13.76 -5.57
CA GLY A 117 15.15 -14.18 -6.89
C GLY A 117 14.80 -13.06 -7.88
N LEU A 118 15.03 -11.78 -7.53
CA LEU A 118 14.86 -10.65 -8.45
C LEU A 118 16.01 -10.59 -9.47
N SER A 119 15.65 -10.45 -10.74
CA SER A 119 16.58 -10.22 -11.85
C SER A 119 16.12 -9.00 -12.65
N VAL A 120 17.09 -8.13 -12.96
CA VAL A 120 16.89 -6.98 -13.83
C VAL A 120 17.97 -7.00 -14.90
N GLU A 121 17.56 -6.84 -16.14
CA GLU A 121 18.46 -6.86 -17.28
C GLU A 121 19.61 -5.85 -17.13
N GLY A 122 20.84 -6.37 -17.26
CA GLY A 122 22.06 -5.58 -17.17
C GLY A 122 22.41 -5.09 -15.76
N LEU A 123 21.83 -5.68 -14.70
CA LEU A 123 22.26 -5.46 -13.31
C LEU A 123 22.70 -6.78 -12.67
N THR A 124 23.81 -6.76 -11.93
CA THR A 124 24.20 -7.91 -11.08
C THR A 124 23.37 -7.93 -9.79
N PRO A 125 23.30 -9.07 -9.08
CA PRO A 125 22.64 -9.14 -7.77
C PRO A 125 23.19 -8.13 -6.76
N GLU A 126 24.50 -7.87 -6.77
CA GLU A 126 25.15 -6.89 -5.90
C GLU A 126 24.70 -5.47 -6.24
N GLN A 127 24.63 -5.13 -7.53
CA GLN A 127 24.13 -3.82 -7.97
C GLN A 127 22.65 -3.63 -7.61
N LEU A 128 21.84 -4.67 -7.69
CA LEU A 128 20.44 -4.63 -7.25
C LEU A 128 20.33 -4.40 -5.74
N ARG A 129 21.12 -5.13 -4.94
CA ARG A 129 21.16 -4.95 -3.49
C ARG A 129 21.61 -3.54 -3.11
N ASP A 130 22.61 -3.01 -3.79
CA ASP A 130 23.13 -1.66 -3.56
C ASP A 130 22.09 -0.60 -3.95
N LEU A 131 21.35 -0.81 -5.05
CA LEU A 131 20.23 0.05 -5.44
C LEU A 131 19.15 0.09 -4.34
N PHE A 132 18.77 -1.07 -3.81
CA PHE A 132 17.78 -1.12 -2.73
C PHE A 132 18.28 -0.49 -1.43
N SER A 133 19.54 -0.71 -1.08
CA SER A 133 20.11 -0.19 0.16
C SER A 133 20.35 1.32 0.12
N ASN A 134 20.68 1.89 -1.04
CA ASN A 134 21.14 3.27 -1.14
C ASN A 134 20.19 4.22 -1.86
N SER A 135 19.25 3.71 -2.68
CA SER A 135 18.42 4.56 -3.54
C SER A 135 16.93 4.34 -3.38
N PHE A 136 16.49 3.24 -2.78
CA PHE A 136 15.07 2.92 -2.71
C PHE A 136 14.27 3.87 -1.82
N LEU A 137 14.79 4.23 -0.64
CA LEU A 137 14.18 5.25 0.21
C LEU A 137 13.99 6.57 -0.55
N LYS A 138 15.05 7.04 -1.22
CA LYS A 138 15.00 8.29 -1.99
C LYS A 138 14.01 8.21 -3.14
N TYR A 139 13.95 7.07 -3.84
CA TYR A 139 12.95 6.83 -4.86
C TYR A 139 11.53 6.93 -4.28
N CYS A 140 11.26 6.29 -3.14
CA CYS A 140 9.97 6.39 -2.47
C CYS A 140 9.63 7.82 -2.05
N GLN A 141 10.59 8.60 -1.58
CA GLN A 141 10.36 10.01 -1.21
C GLN A 141 10.12 10.90 -2.44
N ASP A 142 10.89 10.71 -3.51
CA ASP A 142 10.78 11.53 -4.73
C ASP A 142 9.53 11.23 -5.56
N ASN A 143 9.01 10.01 -5.42
CA ASN A 143 7.87 9.52 -6.19
C ASN A 143 6.64 9.32 -5.29
N GLU A 144 6.56 10.05 -4.17
CA GLU A 144 5.47 9.95 -3.18
C GLU A 144 4.12 9.96 -3.87
N LYS A 145 3.79 10.99 -4.66
CA LYS A 145 2.51 11.10 -5.38
C LYS A 145 2.19 9.91 -6.27
N PHE A 146 3.19 9.39 -6.98
CA PHE A 146 3.00 8.23 -7.84
C PHE A 146 2.67 7.01 -6.99
N ILE A 147 3.48 6.73 -5.96
CA ILE A 147 3.29 5.56 -5.09
C ILE A 147 1.98 5.65 -4.32
N SER A 148 1.67 6.80 -3.72
CA SER A 148 0.42 7.02 -2.99
C SER A 148 -0.80 6.86 -3.89
N SER A 149 -0.74 7.32 -5.16
CA SER A 149 -1.83 7.08 -6.11
C SER A 149 -2.08 5.60 -6.42
N GLN A 150 -1.02 4.78 -6.53
CA GLN A 150 -1.15 3.34 -6.77
C GLN A 150 -1.77 2.64 -5.55
N VAL A 151 -1.30 2.98 -4.36
CA VAL A 151 -1.83 2.42 -3.10
C VAL A 151 -3.29 2.87 -2.88
N SER A 152 -3.60 4.14 -3.12
CA SER A 152 -4.97 4.68 -3.09
C SER A 152 -5.91 3.92 -4.01
N ALA A 153 -5.52 3.71 -5.26
CA ALA A 153 -6.34 2.98 -6.23
C ALA A 153 -6.61 1.54 -5.77
N TYR A 154 -5.57 0.85 -5.31
CA TYR A 154 -5.69 -0.50 -4.77
C TYR A 154 -6.62 -0.56 -3.54
N VAL A 155 -6.39 0.30 -2.55
CA VAL A 155 -7.19 0.31 -1.32
C VAL A 155 -8.64 0.65 -1.64
N LYS A 156 -8.90 1.62 -2.52
CA LYS A 156 -10.26 1.96 -2.96
C LYS A 156 -10.96 0.77 -3.61
N GLU A 157 -10.30 0.07 -4.51
CA GLU A 157 -10.86 -1.13 -5.16
C GLU A 157 -11.21 -2.21 -4.13
N GLN A 158 -10.27 -2.56 -3.25
CA GLN A 158 -10.49 -3.60 -2.24
C GLN A 158 -11.56 -3.19 -1.21
N ALA A 159 -11.55 -1.93 -0.77
CA ALA A 159 -12.56 -1.40 0.13
C ALA A 159 -13.95 -1.48 -0.51
N ASN A 160 -14.10 -1.09 -1.77
CA ASN A 160 -15.39 -1.16 -2.47
C ASN A 160 -15.89 -2.59 -2.65
N LEU A 161 -15.02 -3.57 -2.90
CA LEU A 161 -15.40 -4.99 -2.91
C LEU A 161 -15.94 -5.46 -1.56
N ILE A 162 -15.35 -5.00 -0.46
CA ILE A 162 -15.83 -5.29 0.89
C ILE A 162 -17.14 -4.56 1.16
N MET A 163 -17.28 -3.30 0.73
CA MET A 163 -18.42 -2.45 1.03
C MET A 163 -19.67 -2.79 0.21
N GLN A 164 -19.48 -3.37 -0.98
CA GLN A 164 -20.57 -3.72 -1.87
C GLN A 164 -21.60 -4.63 -1.19
N GLY A 165 -22.88 -4.25 -1.29
CA GLY A 165 -23.98 -5.02 -0.72
C GLY A 165 -24.13 -4.90 0.81
N LYS A 166 -23.33 -4.05 1.48
CA LYS A 166 -23.42 -3.82 2.93
C LYS A 166 -24.11 -2.49 3.25
N SER A 167 -25.04 -2.52 4.19
CA SER A 167 -25.56 -1.31 4.82
C SER A 167 -24.52 -0.67 5.75
N LEU A 168 -24.72 0.60 6.11
CA LEU A 168 -23.86 1.29 7.07
C LEU A 168 -23.73 0.51 8.39
N GLN A 169 -24.83 -0.04 8.92
CA GLN A 169 -24.80 -0.83 10.15
C GLN A 169 -23.91 -2.08 9.99
N GLN A 170 -24.02 -2.78 8.86
CA GLN A 170 -23.20 -3.96 8.59
C GLN A 170 -21.71 -3.62 8.44
N LEU A 171 -21.40 -2.43 7.91
CA LEU A 171 -20.03 -1.92 7.85
C LEU A 171 -19.48 -1.59 9.24
N LEU A 172 -20.29 -0.96 10.10
CA LEU A 172 -19.91 -0.66 11.47
C LEU A 172 -19.71 -1.94 12.30
N ASP A 173 -20.60 -2.93 12.13
CA ASP A 173 -20.49 -4.22 12.83
C ASP A 173 -19.27 -5.02 12.36
N TRP A 174 -18.96 -4.96 11.05
CA TRP A 174 -17.74 -5.55 10.51
C TRP A 174 -16.49 -4.87 11.08
N LEU A 175 -16.47 -3.53 11.13
CA LEU A 175 -15.34 -2.77 11.67
C LEU A 175 -15.12 -3.05 13.15
N LYS A 176 -16.19 -3.13 13.95
CA LYS A 176 -16.09 -3.49 15.37
C LYS A 176 -15.46 -4.87 15.56
N LYS A 177 -15.96 -5.89 14.85
CA LYS A 177 -15.39 -7.25 14.90
C LYS A 177 -13.94 -7.29 14.46
N PHE A 178 -13.58 -6.49 13.45
CA PHE A 178 -12.20 -6.39 12.99
C PHE A 178 -11.32 -5.81 14.11
N ILE A 179 -11.71 -4.70 14.73
CA ILE A 179 -10.97 -4.08 15.83
C ILE A 179 -10.83 -5.05 17.03
N GLU A 180 -11.91 -5.72 17.44
CA GLU A 180 -11.91 -6.72 18.53
C GLU A 180 -11.04 -7.96 18.25
N GLN A 181 -10.62 -8.21 17.01
CA GLN A 181 -9.68 -9.29 16.71
C GLN A 181 -8.21 -8.89 16.94
N PHE A 182 -7.93 -7.59 17.04
CA PHE A 182 -6.58 -7.05 17.21
C PHE A 182 -6.34 -6.42 18.60
N PHE A 183 -7.37 -6.34 19.45
CA PHE A 183 -7.32 -5.85 20.84
C PHE A 183 -8.01 -6.84 21.78
#